data_AF-A0A7J4G366-F1
#
_entry.id   AF-A0A7J4G366-F1
#
_cell.length_a   1.000
_cell.length_b   1.000
_cell.length_c   1.000
_cell.angle_alpha   90.00
_cell.angle_beta   90.00
_cell.angle_gamma   90.00
#
_symmetry.space_group_name_H-M   'P 1'
#
loop_
_entity.id
_entity.type
_entity.pdbx_description
1 polymer ?
#
loop_
_entity_poly.entity_id
_entity_poly.type
_entity_poly.pdbx_seq_one_letter_code
_entity_poly.pdbx_strand_id
1 'polypeptide(L)' 'MGQREFIKQVPNRLTGVIIGLVFYYNAEFLSEAAPSNWNEFIEQNMQLIGVLLVGLSILKLSVDWYLVNSDDGFEEKKI' A
#
# COMPACT_ATOMS: atom_id res chain seq x y z
N MET A 1 -8.74 -11.82 -13.40
CA MET A 1 -8.63 -12.33 -12.00
C MET A 1 -10.04 -12.31 -11.44
N GLY A 2 -10.53 -13.42 -10.89
CA GLY A 2 -11.92 -13.46 -10.43
C GLY A 2 -12.13 -12.69 -9.12
N GLN A 3 -13.35 -12.25 -8.83
CA GLN A 3 -13.70 -11.53 -7.60
C GLN A 3 -13.25 -12.27 -6.32
N ARG A 4 -13.35 -13.60 -6.31
CA ARG A 4 -12.86 -14.45 -5.20
C ARG A 4 -11.35 -14.38 -5.02
N GLU A 5 -10.59 -14.32 -6.11
CA GLU A 5 -9.14 -14.21 -6.06
C GLU A 5 -8.74 -12.81 -5.57
N PHE A 6 -9.44 -11.77 -6.00
CA PHE A 6 -9.27 -10.40 -5.52
C PHE A 6 -9.46 -10.32 -3.99
N ILE A 7 -10.56 -10.86 -3.45
CA ILE A 7 -10.82 -10.83 -2.01
C ILE A 7 -9.72 -11.54 -1.22
N LYS A 8 -9.19 -12.65 -1.75
CA LYS A 8 -8.09 -13.39 -1.11
C LYS A 8 -6.78 -12.60 -1.04
N GLN A 9 -6.51 -11.68 -1.97
CA GLN A 9 -5.29 -10.88 -1.95
C GLN A 9 -5.41 -9.59 -1.12
N VAL A 10 -6.63 -9.13 -0.80
CA VAL A 10 -6.85 -7.90 -0.01
C VAL A 10 -6.06 -7.90 1.31
N PRO A 11 -6.09 -8.96 2.15
CA PRO A 11 -5.33 -8.98 3.41
C PRO A 11 -3.82 -8.75 3.21
N ASN A 12 -3.22 -9.41 2.22
CA ASN A 12 -1.79 -9.24 1.90
C ASN A 12 -1.48 -7.83 1.39
N ARG A 13 -2.41 -7.18 0.68
CA ARG A 13 -2.27 -5.79 0.23
C ARG A 13 -2.39 -4.81 1.40
N LEU A 14 -3.29 -5.08 2.34
CA LEU A 14 -3.43 -4.31 3.58
C LEU A 14 -2.19 -4.42 4.46
N THR A 15 -1.44 -5.51 4.41
CA THR A 15 -0.13 -5.61 5.07
C THR A 15 0.81 -4.49 4.65
N GLY A 16 0.86 -4.12 3.37
CA GLY A 16 1.67 -3.00 2.88
C GLY A 16 1.22 -1.66 3.45
N VAL A 17 -0.10 -1.46 3.59
CA VAL A 17 -0.67 -0.27 4.26
C VAL A 17 -0.28 -0.23 5.73
N ILE A 18 -0.45 -1.34 6.46
CA ILE A 18 -0.13 -1.45 7.89
C ILE A 18 1.36 -1.16 8.12
N ILE A 19 2.25 -1.80 7.36
CA ILE A 19 3.69 -1.59 7.46
C ILE A 19 4.04 -0.13 7.15
N GLY A 20 3.43 0.46 6.12
CA GLY A 20 3.65 1.86 5.79
C GLY A 20 3.24 2.83 6.91
N LEU A 21 2.08 2.58 7.55
CA LEU A 21 1.64 3.36 8.71
C LEU A 21 2.59 3.20 9.90
N VAL A 22 3.09 1.99 10.16
CA VAL A 22 4.09 1.75 11.20
C VAL A 22 5.34 2.58 10.94
N PHE A 23 5.88 2.58 9.71
CA PHE A 23 7.04 3.40 9.38
C PHE A 23 6.77 4.91 9.55
N TYR A 24 5.61 5.39 9.08
CA TYR A 24 5.28 6.81 9.16
C TYR A 24 5.13 7.30 10.61
N TYR A 25 4.35 6.60 11.43
CA TYR A 25 4.09 7.03 12.82
C TYR A 25 5.25 6.74 13.77
N ASN A 26 6.16 5.81 13.44
CA ASN A 26 7.32 5.50 14.27
C ASN A 26 8.62 6.10 13.71
N ALA A 27 8.54 6.99 12.71
CA ALA A 27 9.71 7.61 12.10
C ALA A 27 10.62 8.30 13.11
N GLU A 28 10.05 9.18 13.92
CA GLU A 28 10.74 9.93 14.98
C GLU A 28 11.37 8.98 16.01
N PHE A 29 10.60 8.01 16.50
CA PHE A 29 11.10 7.06 17.50
C PHE A 29 12.27 6.19 16.97
N LEU A 30 12.18 5.75 15.72
CA LEU A 30 13.23 4.90 15.12
C LEU A 30 14.46 5.72 14.70
N SER A 31 14.29 7.01 14.41
CA SER A 31 15.40 7.88 14.07
C SER A 31 16.19 8.33 15.31
N GLU A 32 15.55 8.45 16.48
CA GLU A 32 16.21 8.68 17.77
C GLU A 32 17.13 7.53 18.20
N ALA A 33 16.85 6.30 17.74
CA ALA A 33 17.71 5.15 17.98
C ALA A 33 18.99 5.15 17.12
N ALA A 34 19.09 6.06 16.14
CA ALA A 34 20.22 6.18 15.24
C ALA A 34 21.25 7.21 15.72
N PRO A 35 22.48 7.19 15.19
CA PRO A 35 23.48 8.23 15.47
C PRO A 35 22.93 9.64 15.17
N SER A 36 23.24 10.62 16.03
CA SER A 36 22.63 11.95 16.00
C SER A 36 22.80 12.71 14.67
N ASN A 37 23.85 12.41 13.91
CA ASN A 37 24.09 12.98 12.58
C ASN A 37 23.22 12.37 11.46
N TRP A 38 22.46 11.32 11.75
CA TRP A 38 21.58 10.64 10.79
C TRP A 38 20.09 10.77 11.13
N ASN A 39 19.75 11.38 12.27
CA ASN A 39 18.39 11.41 12.80
C ASN A 39 17.38 11.98 11.77
N GLU A 40 17.59 13.22 11.31
CA GLU A 40 16.70 13.86 10.32
C GLU A 40 16.65 13.10 8.98
N PHE A 41 17.78 12.53 8.54
CA PHE A 41 17.82 11.75 7.31
C PHE A 41 16.97 10.49 7.43
N ILE A 42 17.08 9.75 8.54
CA ILE A 42 16.34 8.52 8.76
C ILE A 42 14.85 8.82 8.92
N GLU A 43 14.50 9.84 9.70
CA GLU A 43 13.12 10.25 9.92
C GLU A 43 12.41 10.57 8.60
N GLN A 44 12.99 11.46 7.78
CA GLN A 44 12.41 11.89 6.51
C GLN A 44 12.26 10.71 5.53
N ASN A 45 13.28 9.85 5.42
CA ASN A 45 13.22 8.71 4.52
C ASN A 45 12.21 7.66 5.01
N MET A 46 12.08 7.47 6.32
CA MET A 46 11.07 6.58 6.88
C MET A 46 9.65 7.08 6.65
N GLN A 47 9.40 8.38 6.85
CA GLN A 47 8.11 8.99 6.51
C GLN A 47 7.80 8.81 5.02
N LEU A 48 8.78 9.06 4.16
CA LEU A 48 8.65 8.88 2.71
C LEU A 48 8.32 7.43 2.34
N ILE A 49 9.08 6.46 2.88
CA ILE A 49 8.83 5.02 2.66
C ILE A 49 7.44 4.64 3.15
N GLY A 50 7.03 5.14 4.32
CA GLY A 50 5.70 4.90 4.87
C GLY A 50 4.59 5.36 3.94
N VAL A 51 4.67 6.60 3.45
CA VAL A 51 3.71 7.17 2.49
C VAL A 51 3.71 6.40 1.18
N LEU A 52 4.88 6.03 0.65
CA LEU A 52 4.98 5.27 -0.59
C LEU A 52 4.36 3.88 -0.45
N LEU A 53 4.60 3.17 0.65
CA LEU A 53 4.00 1.87 0.91
C LEU A 53 2.48 1.93 1.00
N VAL A 54 1.94 2.92 1.72
CA VAL A 54 0.49 3.14 1.81
C VAL A 54 -0.08 3.49 0.44
N GLY A 55 0.49 4.49 -0.24
CA GLY A 55 0.01 4.98 -1.53
C GLY A 55 0.02 3.91 -2.61
N LEU A 56 1.13 3.17 -2.75
CA LEU A 56 1.26 2.10 -3.74
C LEU A 56 0.35 0.90 -3.43
N SER A 57 0.16 0.57 -2.15
CA SER A 57 -0.73 -0.52 -1.76
C SER A 57 -2.20 -0.18 -2.06
N ILE A 58 -2.62 1.05 -1.77
CA ILE A 58 -3.96 1.54 -2.10
C ILE A 58 -4.15 1.59 -3.62
N LEU A 59 -3.22 2.23 -4.34
CA LEU A 59 -3.28 2.35 -5.80
C LEU A 59 -3.43 0.97 -6.47
N LYS A 60 -2.62 0.00 -6.03
CA LYS A 60 -2.70 -1.37 -6.55
C LYS A 60 -4.05 -2.01 -6.26
N LEU A 61 -4.57 -1.86 -5.04
CA LEU A 61 -5.87 -2.40 -4.67
C LEU A 61 -7.01 -1.76 -5.49
N SER A 62 -6.94 -0.46 -5.75
CA SER A 62 -7.88 0.26 -6.62
C SER A 62 -7.82 -0.22 -8.07
N VAL A 63 -6.61 -0.41 -8.63
CA VAL A 63 -6.43 -0.93 -9.99
C VAL A 63 -6.95 -2.36 -10.10
N ASP A 64 -6.57 -3.24 -9.17
CA ASP A 64 -7.02 -4.63 -9.15
C ASP A 64 -8.55 -4.70 -9.02
N TRP A 65 -9.16 -3.85 -8.18
CA TRP A 65 -10.61 -3.74 -8.05
C TRP A 65 -11.27 -3.27 -9.34
N TYR A 66 -10.72 -2.24 -10.01
CA TYR A 66 -11.24 -1.74 -11.27
C TYR A 66 -11.22 -2.81 -12.36
N LEU A 67 -10.12 -3.55 -12.49
CA LEU A 67 -9.98 -4.60 -13.52
C LEU A 67 -10.97 -5.75 -13.30
N VAL A 68 -11.13 -6.21 -12.06
CA VAL A 68 -12.08 -7.28 -11.71
C VAL A 68 -13.52 -6.91 -12.09
N ASN A 69 -13.95 -5.68 -11.80
CA ASN A 69 -15.31 -5.25 -12.11
C ASN A 69 -15.49 -4.79 -13.56
N SER A 70 -14.41 -4.50 -14.28
CA SER A 70 -14.48 -4.12 -15.69
C SER A 70 -14.56 -5.33 -16.62
N ASP A 71 -13.91 -6.45 -16.27
CA ASP A 71 -14.01 -7.71 -17.04
C ASP A 71 -15.43 -8.29 -17.03
N ASP A 72 -16.17 -8.14 -15.92
CA ASP A 72 -17.56 -8.59 -15.80
C ASP A 72 -18.56 -7.73 -16.63
N GLY A 73 -18.12 -6.59 -17.17
CA GLY A 73 -18.95 -5.63 -17.92
C GLY A 73 -18.87 -5.71 -19.45
N PHE A 74 -17.99 -6.55 -20.01
CA PHE A 74 -17.76 -6.63 -21.47
C PHE A 74 -18.43 -7.82 -22.17
N GLU A 75 -19.07 -8.75 -21.45
CA GLU A 75 -19.74 -9.93 -22.05
C GLU A 75 -21.27 -9.83 -22.18
N GLU A 76 -21.93 -8.73 -21.81
CA GLU A 76 -23.37 -8.56 -22.06
C GLU A 76 -23.67 -7.42 -23.04
N LYS A 77 -23.45 -7.70 -24.33
CA LYS A 77 -24.38 -7.39 -25.43
C LYS A 77 -23.87 -8.00 -26.74
N LYS A 78 -24.00 -9.31 -26.88
CA LYS A 78 -24.19 -9.93 -28.20
C LYS A 78 -25.64 -10.37 -28.31
N ILE A 79 -26.39 -9.52 -29.02
CA ILE A 79 -27.56 -9.76 -29.89
C ILE A 79 -28.53 -10.86 -29.43
#